data_AF-A0A5D0VJ33-F1
#
_entry.id   AF-A0A5D0VJ33-F1
#
_cell.length_a   1.000
_cell.length_b   1.000
_cell.length_c   1.000
_cell.angle_alpha   90.00
_cell.angle_beta   90.00
_cell.angle_gamma   90.00
#
_symmetry.space_group_name_H-M   'P 1'
#
loop_
_entity.id
_entity.type
_entity.pdbx_description
1 polymer ?
#
loop_
_entity_poly.entity_id
_entity_poly.type
_entity_poly.pdbx_seq_one_letter_code
_entity_poly.pdbx_strand_id
1 'polypeptide(L)'
;MTTIFTIARLGAACAAGMLFASNAALADCQSDIDRVERFIDDPDANNLDMETDAQIRGVLEEAVKENRAGNEAKCQELINQAKQIGGVE
;
A
#
# COMPACT_ATOMS: atom_id res chain seq x y z
N MET A 1 28.70 57.00 19.27
CA MET A 1 29.14 56.07 20.32
C MET A 1 28.22 54.85 20.24
N THR A 2 28.64 53.84 19.48
CA THR A 2 28.99 52.46 19.96
C THR A 2 27.75 51.66 20.39
N THR A 3 27.20 50.78 19.52
CA THR A 3 27.32 49.27 19.56
C THR A 3 26.45 48.59 20.63
N ILE A 4 25.75 47.45 20.52
CA ILE A 4 25.89 46.20 19.75
C ILE A 4 24.62 45.34 20.06
N PHE A 5 24.08 44.65 19.03
CA PHE A 5 23.44 43.31 19.01
C PHE A 5 22.25 42.94 19.93
N THR A 6 21.11 42.65 19.30
CA THR A 6 20.34 41.42 19.58
C THR A 6 19.84 40.85 18.26
N ILE A 7 20.20 39.59 18.01
CA ILE A 7 20.09 38.85 16.75
C ILE A 7 18.78 38.04 16.75
N ALA A 8 18.16 37.96 15.57
CA ALA A 8 17.34 36.88 15.02
C ALA A 8 16.06 36.41 15.76
N ARG A 9 14.94 36.48 15.03
CA ARG A 9 14.46 35.29 14.29
C ARG A 9 13.77 35.66 12.99
N LEU A 10 14.43 35.25 11.91
CA LEU A 10 13.94 35.02 10.57
C LEU A 10 13.06 33.75 10.57
N GLY A 11 12.06 33.68 9.69
CA GLY A 11 11.24 32.48 9.46
C GLY A 11 9.86 32.87 8.96
N ALA A 12 9.73 33.46 7.77
CA ALA A 12 9.77 32.80 6.46
C ALA A 12 8.62 31.81 6.26
N ALA A 13 7.83 32.10 5.24
CA ALA A 13 6.66 31.39 4.78
C ALA A 13 6.90 29.88 4.56
N CYS A 14 5.89 29.09 4.92
CA CYS A 14 5.53 27.83 4.25
C CYS A 14 4.00 27.88 4.14
N ALA A 15 3.45 28.24 2.98
CA ALA A 15 3.06 27.30 1.93
C ALA A 15 1.98 26.33 2.46
N ALA A 16 0.71 26.56 2.17
CA ALA A 16 0.08 26.01 0.97
C ALA A 16 0.49 24.55 0.75
N GLY A 17 -0.28 23.60 1.31
CA GLY A 17 0.02 22.19 1.12
C GLY A 17 -0.74 21.25 2.05
N MET A 18 -2.07 21.33 2.11
CA MET A 18 -2.91 20.21 2.56
C MET A 18 -4.16 20.11 1.69
N LEU A 19 -3.95 20.13 0.37
CA LEU A 19 -4.78 19.39 -0.57
C LEU A 19 -4.13 17.99 -0.68
N PHE A 20 -4.91 16.94 -0.88
CA PHE A 20 -4.53 15.50 -0.83
C PHE A 20 -4.76 14.78 0.50
N ALA A 21 -5.94 14.96 1.11
CA ALA A 21 -6.53 13.95 1.97
C ALA A 21 -7.66 13.23 1.21
N SER A 22 -7.32 12.46 0.18
CA SER A 22 -8.30 11.60 -0.54
C SER A 22 -7.69 10.32 -1.08
N ASN A 23 -6.60 9.81 -0.48
CA ASN A 23 -5.98 8.53 -0.84
C ASN A 23 -5.68 7.65 0.39
N ALA A 24 -6.41 7.86 1.50
CA ALA A 24 -6.23 7.10 2.74
C ALA A 24 -6.71 5.63 2.65
N ALA A 25 -7.05 5.15 1.44
CA ALA A 25 -7.30 3.74 1.17
C ALA A 25 -6.12 3.03 0.52
N LEU A 26 -5.06 3.72 0.06
CA LEU A 26 -3.93 3.13 -0.68
C LEU A 26 -2.73 2.70 0.18
N ALA A 27 -2.72 3.03 1.47
CA ALA A 27 -1.49 3.09 2.26
C ALA A 27 -0.90 1.75 2.73
N ASP A 28 -1.43 0.59 2.32
CA ASP A 28 -0.79 -0.67 2.70
C ASP A 28 -1.02 -1.83 1.73
N CYS A 29 -0.76 -1.60 0.43
CA CYS A 29 -0.79 -2.73 -0.51
C CYS A 29 0.20 -3.84 -0.12
N GLN A 30 1.29 -3.50 0.58
CA GLN A 30 2.19 -4.50 1.18
C GLN A 30 1.51 -5.38 2.23
N SER A 31 0.77 -4.80 3.18
CA SER A 31 0.06 -5.53 4.23
C SER A 31 -1.08 -6.36 3.65
N ASP A 32 -1.75 -5.85 2.61
CA ASP A 32 -2.76 -6.59 1.87
C ASP A 32 -2.14 -7.78 1.09
N ILE A 33 -0.96 -7.60 0.48
CA ILE A 33 -0.16 -8.69 -0.11
C ILE A 33 0.16 -9.75 0.96
N ASP A 34 0.71 -9.34 2.11
CA ASP A 34 1.12 -10.25 3.19
C ASP A 34 -0.08 -11.02 3.76
N ARG A 35 -1.25 -10.38 3.85
CA ARG A 35 -2.50 -11.01 4.29
C ARG A 35 -2.98 -12.06 3.29
N VAL A 36 -2.99 -11.73 2.00
CA VAL A 36 -3.41 -12.68 0.94
C VAL A 36 -2.41 -13.82 0.81
N GLU A 37 -1.11 -13.54 0.88
CA GLU A 37 -0.06 -14.56 0.88
C GLU A 37 -0.25 -15.53 2.04
N ARG A 38 -0.49 -15.02 3.26
CA ARG A 38 -0.73 -15.85 4.44
C ARG A 38 -2.05 -16.64 4.37
N PHE A 39 -3.06 -16.14 3.65
CA PHE A 39 -4.29 -16.86 3.40
C PHE A 39 -4.07 -18.04 2.43
N ILE A 40 -3.33 -17.82 1.35
CA ILE A 40 -2.98 -18.87 0.39
C ILE A 40 -2.08 -19.93 1.04
N ASP A 41 -1.09 -19.49 1.83
CA ASP A 41 -0.09 -20.37 2.45
C ASP A 41 -0.62 -21.16 3.66
N ASP A 42 -1.86 -20.88 4.09
CA ASP A 42 -2.55 -21.65 5.13
C ASP A 42 -3.54 -22.65 4.51
N PRO A 43 -3.10 -23.89 4.21
CA PRO A 43 -3.93 -24.91 3.56
C PRO A 43 -5.06 -25.43 4.46
N ASP A 44 -4.93 -25.29 5.79
CA ASP A 44 -5.92 -25.72 6.76
C ASP A 44 -7.07 -24.71 6.91
N ALA A 45 -6.80 -23.41 6.72
CA ALA A 45 -7.78 -22.35 6.87
C ALA A 45 -8.76 -22.26 5.70
N ASN A 46 -8.31 -22.53 4.46
CA ASN A 46 -9.03 -22.00 3.29
C ASN A 46 -9.57 -23.04 2.31
N ASN A 47 -9.23 -24.33 2.47
CA ASN A 47 -9.75 -25.44 1.66
C ASN A 47 -9.88 -25.09 0.16
N LEU A 48 -8.92 -24.30 -0.33
CA LEU A 48 -8.89 -23.79 -1.70
C LEU A 48 -8.49 -24.93 -2.62
N ASP A 49 -9.15 -25.04 -3.77
CA ASP A 49 -8.73 -25.98 -4.80
C ASP A 49 -7.35 -25.58 -5.34
N MET A 50 -6.52 -26.56 -5.71
CA MET A 50 -5.15 -26.30 -6.18
C MET A 50 -5.11 -25.37 -7.40
N GLU A 51 -6.16 -25.38 -8.23
CA GLU A 51 -6.29 -24.48 -9.38
C GLU A 51 -6.58 -23.03 -8.96
N THR A 52 -7.34 -22.85 -7.88
CA THR A 52 -7.63 -21.53 -7.30
C THR A 52 -6.38 -20.96 -6.62
N ASP A 53 -5.65 -21.77 -5.83
CA ASP A 53 -4.37 -21.39 -5.22
C ASP A 53 -3.38 -20.84 -6.26
N ALA A 54 -3.18 -21.58 -7.36
CA ALA A 54 -2.28 -21.19 -8.44
C ALA A 54 -2.70 -19.88 -9.12
N GLN A 55 -4.01 -19.66 -9.30
CA GLN A 55 -4.52 -18.41 -9.87
C GLN A 55 -4.29 -17.22 -8.93
N ILE A 56 -4.58 -17.37 -7.64
CA ILE A 56 -4.38 -16.28 -6.67
C ILE A 56 -2.89 -15.95 -6.56
N ARG A 57 -2.00 -16.95 -6.52
CA ARG A 57 -0.54 -16.74 -6.54
C ARG A 57 -0.08 -15.96 -7.77
N GLY A 58 -0.60 -16.28 -8.96
CA GLY A 58 -0.29 -15.55 -10.19
C GLY A 58 -0.67 -14.07 -10.12
N VAL A 59 -1.88 -13.77 -9.63
CA VAL A 59 -2.36 -12.38 -9.46
C VAL A 59 -1.56 -11.65 -8.37
N LEU A 60 -1.22 -12.33 -7.28
CA LEU A 60 -0.42 -11.78 -6.18
C LEU A 60 1.00 -11.41 -6.64
N GLU A 61 1.63 -12.24 -7.47
CA GLU A 61 2.95 -11.92 -8.05
C GLU A 61 2.90 -10.67 -8.93
N GLU A 62 1.82 -10.45 -9.68
CA GLU A 62 1.63 -9.20 -10.43
C GLU A 62 1.40 -8.01 -9.50
N ALA A 63 0.60 -8.18 -8.44
CA ALA A 63 0.39 -7.14 -7.43
C ALA A 63 1.71 -6.70 -6.78
N VAL A 64 2.58 -7.65 -6.44
CA VAL A 64 3.92 -7.40 -5.89
C VAL A 64 4.79 -6.62 -6.89
N LYS A 65 4.75 -6.96 -8.18
CA LYS A 65 5.50 -6.23 -9.22
C LYS A 65 5.02 -4.79 -9.35
N GLU A 66 3.71 -4.57 -9.38
CA GLU A 66 3.10 -3.23 -9.46
C GLU A 66 3.38 -2.42 -8.18
N ASN A 67 3.35 -3.05 -7.01
CA ASN A 67 3.74 -2.43 -5.74
C ASN A 67 5.21 -1.96 -5.76
N ARG A 68 6.13 -2.82 -6.21
CA ARG A 68 7.56 -2.46 -6.37
C ARG A 68 7.77 -1.37 -7.41
N ALA A 69 6.90 -1.26 -8.41
CA ALA A 69 6.91 -0.19 -9.39
C ALA A 69 6.31 1.13 -8.86
N GLY A 70 5.73 1.14 -7.65
CA GLY A 70 5.07 2.30 -7.05
C GLY A 70 3.64 2.53 -7.55
N ASN A 71 3.05 1.55 -8.25
CA ASN A 71 1.69 1.62 -8.79
C ASN A 71 0.67 1.10 -7.77
N GLU A 72 0.50 1.81 -6.65
CA GLU A 72 -0.34 1.36 -5.53
C GLU A 72 -1.81 1.12 -5.93
N ALA A 73 -2.37 1.95 -6.81
CA ALA A 73 -3.76 1.79 -7.27
C ALA A 73 -3.96 0.45 -8.01
N LYS A 74 -2.98 0.06 -8.83
CA LYS A 74 -3.03 -1.17 -9.61
C LYS A 74 -2.72 -2.40 -8.75
N CYS A 75 -1.81 -2.24 -7.79
CA CYS A 75 -1.57 -3.25 -6.77
C CYS A 75 -2.87 -3.57 -6.01
N GLN A 76 -3.62 -2.57 -5.56
CA GLN A 76 -4.89 -2.80 -4.86
C GLN A 76 -5.98 -3.42 -5.73
N GLU A 77 -6.05 -3.04 -7.01
CA GLU A 77 -6.97 -3.67 -7.95
C GLU A 77 -6.69 -5.18 -8.07
N LEU A 78 -5.41 -5.55 -8.19
CA LEU A 78 -4.97 -6.94 -8.26
C LEU A 78 -5.22 -7.69 -6.95
N ILE A 79 -4.99 -7.08 -5.79
CA ILE A 79 -5.31 -7.71 -4.50
C ILE A 79 -6.82 -7.90 -4.33
N ASN A 80 -7.64 -6.93 -4.70
CA ASN A 80 -9.10 -7.08 -4.66
C ASN A 80 -9.57 -8.18 -5.61
N GLN A 81 -8.87 -8.41 -6.72
CA GLN A 81 -9.13 -9.52 -7.63
C GLN A 81 -8.73 -10.86 -7.00
N ALA A 82 -7.54 -10.94 -6.40
CA ALA A 82 -7.06 -12.11 -5.67
C ALA A 82 -8.02 -12.51 -4.52
N LYS A 83 -8.51 -11.54 -3.76
CA LYS A 83 -9.54 -11.71 -2.73
C LYS A 83 -10.84 -12.28 -3.28
N GLN A 84 -11.33 -11.76 -4.41
CA GLN A 84 -12.55 -12.26 -5.05
C GLN A 84 -12.40 -13.70 -5.54
N ILE A 85 -11.24 -14.08 -6.07
CA ILE A 85 -10.95 -15.44 -6.53
C ILE A 85 -10.92 -16.42 -5.35
N GLY A 86 -10.27 -16.04 -4.24
CA GLY A 86 -10.15 -16.86 -3.03
C GLY A 86 -11.32 -16.80 -2.06
N GLY A 87 -12.36 -16.00 -2.34
CA GLY A 87 -13.47 -15.77 -1.41
C GLY A 87 -13.04 -15.09 -0.09
N VAL A 88 -11.98 -14.29 -0.14
CA VAL A 88 -11.37 -13.63 1.02
C VAL A 88 -12.05 -12.27 1.25
N GLU A 89 -13.05 -12.20 2.14
CA GLU A 89 -13.62 -10.91 2.59
C GLU A 89 -12.67 -10.17 3.55
#